data_AF-A0A821JH81-F1
#
_entry.id   AF-A0A821JH81-F1
#
_cell.length_a   1.000
_cell.length_b   1.000
_cell.length_c   1.000
_cell.angle_alpha   90.00
_cell.angle_beta   90.00
_cell.angle_gamma   90.00
#
_symmetry.space_group_name_H-M   'P 1'
#
loop_
_entity.id
_entity.type
_entity.pdbx_description
1 polymer ?
#
loop_
_entity_poly.entity_id
_entity_poly.type
_entity_poly.pdbx_seq_one_letter_code
_entity_poly.pdbx_strand_id
1 'polypeptide(L)'
;LFNRFVRHTTIVDGADLLDQLHKYIDKGYFNSSTLFITFDITNLYTMLPQEESLTILAEFLRVHHCEKVNDVSIETIIELARIVLQANVFVYGNKFYRQIIGGAMGSAFTLTLANIFMWKWERQTILPKLASHELYGRYIDDVFFTWNESEENVQQVLEAANKFHPNIKLDYHIGKSIPFLDVLLTNNNGILSSSIYHKPSAEPLVVSFMSDHPRHVFRNVVQTALMRAVRYSSTFEVFNYELRRIRLLLLYNSYPLNYINEQFRRFFLDFMSSSSALLPLIDNENRYFVLRQKLLAQPTAKQTQVDQSAARVSLVNHD
;
A
#
# COMPACT_ATOMS: atom_id res chain seq x y z
N LEU A 1 7.09 -10.42 -12.82
CA LEU A 1 6.21 -11.60 -13.05
C LEU A 1 5.06 -11.63 -12.04
N PHE A 2 5.33 -11.71 -10.73
CA PHE A 2 4.28 -11.67 -9.69
C PHE A 2 3.28 -10.51 -9.86
N ASN A 3 3.78 -9.27 -9.88
CA ASN A 3 2.94 -8.06 -10.02
C ASN A 3 2.04 -8.08 -11.27
N ARG A 4 2.43 -8.78 -12.34
CA ARG A 4 1.64 -8.90 -13.57
C ARG A 4 0.42 -9.81 -13.35
N PHE A 5 0.61 -10.95 -12.70
CA PHE A 5 -0.46 -11.94 -12.52
C PHE A 5 -1.43 -11.60 -11.39
N VAL A 6 -0.96 -10.83 -10.40
CA VAL A 6 -1.71 -10.59 -9.14
C VAL A 6 -2.13 -9.12 -8.99
N ARG A 7 -2.03 -8.30 -10.06
CA ARG A 7 -2.38 -6.87 -10.01
C ARG A 7 -3.81 -6.60 -9.51
N HIS A 8 -4.76 -7.49 -9.86
CA HIS A 8 -6.17 -7.36 -9.52
C HIS A 8 -6.47 -7.50 -8.01
N THR A 9 -5.57 -8.13 -7.24
CA THR A 9 -5.67 -8.22 -5.77
C THR A 9 -4.57 -7.42 -5.06
N THR A 10 -3.80 -6.60 -5.80
CA THR A 10 -2.70 -5.81 -5.24
C THR A 10 -3.11 -4.35 -5.10
N ILE A 11 -2.91 -3.77 -3.91
CA ILE A 11 -2.94 -2.32 -3.69
C ILE A 11 -1.51 -1.80 -3.76
N VAL A 12 -1.29 -0.70 -4.46
CA VAL A 12 0.04 -0.09 -4.61
C VAL A 12 0.33 0.99 -3.56
N ASP A 13 -0.67 1.80 -3.22
CA ASP A 13 -0.61 2.84 -2.20
C ASP A 13 -2.04 3.29 -1.82
N GLY A 14 -2.15 4.26 -0.90
CA GLY A 14 -3.43 4.81 -0.48
C GLY A 14 -4.23 5.48 -1.61
N ALA A 15 -3.57 6.02 -2.64
CA ALA A 15 -4.28 6.59 -3.78
C ALA A 15 -4.91 5.48 -4.65
N ASP A 16 -4.17 4.40 -4.89
CA ASP A 16 -4.69 3.20 -5.58
C ASP A 16 -5.91 2.62 -4.86
N LEU A 17 -5.90 2.56 -3.53
CA LEU A 17 -7.06 2.13 -2.74
C LEU A 17 -8.25 3.07 -2.91
N LEU A 18 -8.05 4.39 -2.82
CA LEU A 18 -9.12 5.37 -3.00
C LEU A 18 -9.75 5.27 -4.39
N ASP A 19 -8.93 5.08 -5.43
CA ASP A 19 -9.43 4.90 -6.80
C ASP A 19 -10.26 3.62 -6.94
N GLN A 20 -9.85 2.53 -6.30
CA GLN A 20 -10.62 1.28 -6.27
C GLN A 20 -11.93 1.44 -5.50
N LEU A 21 -11.93 2.16 -4.39
CA LEU A 21 -13.14 2.46 -3.60
C LEU A 21 -14.12 3.36 -4.36
N HIS A 22 -13.65 4.39 -5.05
CA HIS A 22 -14.53 5.22 -5.89
C HIS A 22 -15.20 4.37 -6.99
N LYS A 23 -14.46 3.47 -7.64
CA LYS A 23 -15.03 2.53 -8.62
C LYS A 23 -16.06 1.56 -8.00
N TYR A 24 -15.83 1.14 -6.76
CA TYR A 24 -16.77 0.31 -6.00
C TYR A 24 -18.06 1.08 -5.65
N ILE A 25 -17.94 2.36 -5.30
CA ILE A 25 -19.07 3.27 -5.06
C ILE A 25 -19.85 3.55 -6.35
N ASP A 26 -19.16 3.85 -7.46
CA ASP A 26 -19.78 4.17 -8.76
C ASP A 26 -20.62 2.99 -9.29
N LYS A 27 -20.27 1.77 -8.91
CA LYS A 27 -21.04 0.55 -9.23
C LYS A 27 -22.25 0.31 -8.31
N GLY A 28 -22.45 1.15 -7.30
CA GLY A 28 -23.56 1.06 -6.35
C GLY A 28 -23.38 -0.01 -5.27
N TYR A 29 -22.15 -0.47 -5.02
CA TYR A 29 -21.89 -1.54 -4.03
C TYR A 29 -21.70 -1.00 -2.62
N PHE A 30 -21.34 0.27 -2.47
CA PHE A 30 -21.16 0.92 -1.17
C PHE A 30 -22.47 1.38 -0.56
N ASN A 31 -22.71 1.07 0.71
CA ASN A 31 -23.93 1.39 1.44
C ASN A 31 -23.65 1.76 2.90
N SER A 32 -24.68 2.13 3.65
CA SER A 32 -24.56 2.59 5.04
C SER A 32 -24.12 1.49 6.02
N SER A 33 -24.31 0.22 5.67
CA SER A 33 -23.86 -0.94 6.44
C SER A 33 -22.47 -1.44 6.04
N THR A 34 -21.89 -0.97 4.93
CA THR A 34 -20.57 -1.41 4.49
C THR A 34 -19.52 -1.22 5.59
N LEU A 35 -18.91 -2.32 6.00
CA LEU A 35 -17.78 -2.37 6.90
C LEU A 35 -16.48 -2.37 6.09
N PHE A 36 -15.46 -1.76 6.68
CA PHE A 36 -14.08 -1.93 6.24
C PHE A 36 -13.43 -2.97 7.14
N ILE A 37 -12.62 -3.83 6.53
CA ILE A 37 -11.80 -4.78 7.23
C ILE A 37 -10.36 -4.56 6.82
N THR A 38 -9.50 -4.44 7.81
CA THR A 38 -8.07 -4.51 7.62
C THR A 38 -7.47 -5.60 8.48
N PHE A 39 -6.41 -6.22 7.99
CA PHE A 39 -5.57 -7.04 8.84
C PHE A 39 -4.12 -7.02 8.39
N ASP A 40 -3.23 -7.05 9.37
CA ASP A 40 -1.80 -7.30 9.17
C ASP A 40 -1.49 -8.78 9.41
N ILE A 41 -0.47 -9.29 8.73
CA ILE A 41 0.02 -10.65 8.92
C ILE A 41 1.30 -10.60 9.75
N THR A 42 1.15 -11.00 11.02
CA THR A 42 2.23 -10.91 11.99
C THR A 42 3.44 -11.70 11.55
N ASN A 43 4.60 -11.04 11.48
CA ASN A 43 5.90 -11.66 11.23
C ASN A 43 5.96 -12.48 9.90
N LEU A 44 5.23 -12.07 8.87
CA LEU A 44 5.09 -12.81 7.61
C LEU A 44 6.43 -13.37 7.11
N TYR A 45 7.45 -12.53 6.92
CA TYR A 45 8.74 -12.95 6.35
C TYR A 45 9.52 -13.95 7.21
N THR A 46 9.48 -13.80 8.52
CA THR A 46 10.24 -14.65 9.45
C THR A 46 9.53 -15.95 9.78
N MET A 47 8.23 -16.05 9.43
CA MET A 47 7.41 -17.22 9.74
C MET A 47 7.09 -18.10 8.52
N LEU A 48 7.51 -17.75 7.31
CA LEU A 48 7.29 -18.56 6.11
C LEU A 48 7.91 -19.97 6.24
N PRO A 49 7.12 -21.06 6.13
CA PRO A 49 7.68 -22.41 6.08
C PRO A 49 8.44 -22.60 4.76
N GLN A 50 9.75 -22.85 4.83
CA GLN A 50 10.64 -22.79 3.66
C GLN A 50 10.25 -23.80 2.57
N GLU A 51 10.09 -25.09 2.90
CA GLU A 51 9.72 -26.13 1.93
C GLU A 51 8.35 -25.94 1.30
N GLU A 52 7.38 -25.53 2.12
CA GLU A 52 6.04 -25.22 1.63
C GLU A 52 6.08 -24.02 0.69
N SER A 53 6.83 -22.97 1.06
CA SER A 53 6.98 -21.78 0.21
C SER A 53 7.62 -22.12 -1.14
N LEU A 54 8.60 -23.02 -1.18
CA LEU A 54 9.19 -23.51 -2.44
C LEU A 54 8.17 -24.30 -3.27
N THR A 55 7.33 -25.11 -2.62
CA THR A 55 6.25 -25.85 -3.29
C THR A 55 5.23 -24.89 -3.90
N ILE A 56 4.83 -23.86 -3.16
CA ILE A 56 3.89 -22.83 -3.62
C ILE A 56 4.50 -21.98 -4.74
N LEU A 57 5.80 -21.68 -4.68
CA LEU A 57 6.52 -21.02 -5.78
C LEU A 57 6.44 -21.84 -7.07
N ALA A 58 6.68 -23.15 -7.00
CA ALA A 58 6.59 -24.04 -8.15
C ALA A 58 5.16 -24.10 -8.69
N GLU A 59 4.16 -24.20 -7.81
CA GLU A 59 2.74 -24.18 -8.17
C GLU A 59 2.36 -22.88 -8.87
N PHE A 60 2.75 -21.73 -8.32
CA PHE A 60 2.48 -20.41 -8.90
C PHE A 60 3.05 -20.30 -10.33
N LEU A 61 4.30 -20.71 -10.55
CA LEU A 61 4.92 -20.69 -11.88
C LEU A 61 4.17 -21.60 -12.87
N ARG A 62 3.77 -22.79 -12.45
CA ARG A 62 3.03 -23.75 -13.30
C ARG A 62 1.62 -23.26 -13.65
N VAL A 63 0.87 -22.76 -12.67
CA VAL A 63 -0.48 -22.21 -12.85
C VAL A 63 -0.50 -21.06 -13.85
N HIS A 64 0.59 -20.30 -13.91
CA HIS A 64 0.76 -19.18 -14.84
C HIS A 64 1.54 -19.53 -16.11
N HIS A 65 1.68 -20.83 -16.42
CA HIS A 65 2.36 -21.34 -17.62
C HIS A 65 3.77 -20.76 -17.84
N CYS A 66 4.49 -20.50 -16.75
CA CYS A 66 5.85 -20.00 -16.77
C CYS A 66 6.83 -21.18 -16.72
N GLU A 67 6.93 -21.92 -17.83
CA GLU A 67 7.83 -23.09 -17.94
C GLU A 67 9.31 -22.69 -17.78
N LYS A 68 9.65 -21.47 -18.19
CA LYS A 68 10.95 -20.84 -17.97
C LYS A 68 10.78 -19.38 -17.54
N VAL A 69 11.71 -18.88 -16.74
CA VAL A 69 11.84 -17.45 -16.43
C VAL A 69 13.24 -17.03 -16.82
N ASN A 70 13.37 -16.16 -17.83
CA ASN A 70 14.66 -15.76 -18.42
C ASN A 70 15.52 -16.99 -18.80
N ASP A 71 14.93 -17.95 -19.53
CA ASP A 71 15.53 -19.23 -19.92
C ASP A 71 15.91 -20.21 -18.80
N VAL A 72 15.65 -19.86 -17.54
CA VAL A 72 15.87 -20.74 -16.39
C VAL A 72 14.63 -21.62 -16.15
N SER A 73 14.82 -22.94 -16.03
CA SER A 73 13.72 -23.88 -15.76
C SER A 73 13.14 -23.70 -14.35
N ILE A 74 11.89 -24.11 -14.15
CA ILE A 74 11.25 -24.08 -12.82
C ILE A 74 12.11 -24.85 -11.80
N GLU A 75 12.60 -26.03 -12.13
CA GLU A 75 13.40 -26.87 -11.24
C GLU A 75 14.67 -26.14 -10.78
N THR A 76 15.33 -25.44 -11.71
CA THR A 76 16.52 -24.64 -11.42
C THR A 76 16.17 -23.45 -10.53
N ILE A 77 15.05 -22.76 -10.78
CA ILE A 77 14.57 -21.65 -9.95
C ILE A 77 14.30 -22.12 -8.52
N ILE A 78 13.65 -23.28 -8.35
CA ILE A 78 13.37 -23.86 -7.03
C ILE A 78 14.66 -24.22 -6.30
N GLU A 79 15.65 -24.77 -6.98
CA GLU A 79 16.94 -25.10 -6.35
C GLU A 79 17.72 -23.84 -5.94
N LEU A 80 17.74 -22.80 -6.78
CA LEU A 80 18.34 -21.52 -6.43
C LEU A 80 17.61 -20.87 -5.24
N ALA A 81 16.27 -20.90 -5.24
CA ALA A 81 15.45 -20.41 -4.13
C ALA A 81 15.74 -21.17 -2.83
N ARG A 82 15.90 -22.49 -2.90
CA ARG A 82 16.26 -23.35 -1.77
C ARG A 82 17.60 -22.95 -1.19
N ILE A 83 18.61 -22.74 -2.03
CA ILE A 83 19.93 -22.27 -1.58
C ILE A 83 19.80 -20.93 -0.86
N VAL A 84 19.06 -19.97 -1.41
CA VAL A 84 18.86 -18.64 -0.80
C VAL A 84 18.21 -18.73 0.59
N LEU A 85 17.24 -19.63 0.77
CA LEU A 85 16.54 -19.80 2.05
C LEU A 85 17.37 -20.59 3.08
N GLN A 86 17.99 -21.69 2.66
CA GLN A 86 18.66 -22.64 3.56
C GLN A 86 20.11 -22.27 3.87
N ALA A 87 20.80 -21.53 2.99
CA ALA A 87 22.15 -21.03 3.22
C ALA A 87 22.18 -19.69 3.98
N ASN A 88 21.06 -19.29 4.60
CA ASN A 88 20.99 -18.05 5.35
C ASN A 88 21.59 -18.20 6.76
N VAL A 89 22.84 -17.78 6.90
CA VAL A 89 23.63 -17.83 8.14
C VAL A 89 24.01 -16.42 8.57
N PHE A 90 23.89 -16.11 9.86
CA PHE A 90 24.27 -14.83 10.44
C PHE A 90 24.97 -15.00 11.79
N VAL A 91 25.70 -13.97 12.21
CA VAL A 91 26.43 -13.95 13.49
C VAL A 91 25.74 -12.99 14.45
N TYR A 92 25.46 -13.47 15.66
CA TYR A 92 24.95 -12.64 16.75
C TYR A 92 25.60 -13.06 18.07
N GLY A 93 26.13 -12.09 18.83
CA GLY A 93 26.81 -12.38 20.11
C GLY A 93 27.95 -13.41 19.97
N ASN A 94 28.79 -13.28 18.94
CA ASN A 94 29.88 -14.21 18.61
C ASN A 94 29.46 -15.68 18.37
N LYS A 95 28.18 -15.93 18.08
CA LYS A 95 27.67 -17.25 17.70
C LYS A 95 27.11 -17.22 16.30
N PHE A 96 27.28 -18.33 15.58
CA PHE A 96 26.69 -18.55 14.26
C PHE A 96 25.29 -19.13 14.42
N TYR A 97 24.33 -18.57 13.68
CA TYR A 97 22.96 -19.05 13.60
C TYR A 97 22.59 -19.26 12.14
N ARG A 98 21.82 -20.31 11.87
CA ARG A 98 21.17 -20.54 10.58
C ARG A 98 19.68 -20.35 10.73
N GLN A 99 19.08 -19.56 9.85
CA GLN A 99 17.64 -19.38 9.84
C GLN A 99 16.97 -20.65 9.29
N ILE A 100 16.17 -21.31 10.13
CA ILE A 100 15.46 -22.57 9.79
C ILE A 100 14.01 -22.35 9.34
N ILE A 101 13.49 -21.15 9.53
CA ILE A 101 12.13 -20.75 9.15
C ILE A 101 12.12 -19.30 8.69
N GLY A 102 11.26 -18.97 7.74
CA GLY A 102 11.25 -17.68 7.10
C GLY A 102 12.40 -17.50 6.11
N GLY A 103 12.56 -16.26 5.66
CA GLY A 103 13.73 -15.81 4.90
C GLY A 103 14.40 -14.60 5.55
N ALA A 104 15.55 -14.21 5.00
CA ALA A 104 16.29 -13.05 5.46
C ALA A 104 15.44 -11.78 5.35
N MET A 105 15.29 -11.03 6.45
CA MET A 105 14.70 -9.70 6.39
C MET A 105 15.47 -8.81 5.42
N GLY A 106 14.76 -8.04 4.58
CA GLY A 106 15.37 -7.19 3.55
C GLY A 106 15.77 -7.91 2.26
N SER A 107 15.63 -9.25 2.19
CA SER A 107 15.83 -9.98 0.93
C SER A 107 14.67 -9.72 -0.03
N ALA A 108 14.99 -9.17 -1.20
CA ALA A 108 14.02 -8.96 -2.29
C ALA A 108 13.36 -10.28 -2.75
N PHE A 109 14.09 -11.39 -2.66
CA PHE A 109 13.53 -12.72 -2.96
C PHE A 109 12.52 -13.13 -1.89
N THR A 110 12.85 -12.95 -0.60
CA THR A 110 11.93 -13.29 0.51
C THR A 110 10.64 -12.47 0.41
N LEU A 111 10.72 -11.20 0.00
CA LEU A 111 9.55 -10.36 -0.29
C LEU A 111 8.66 -10.96 -1.40
N THR A 112 9.27 -11.40 -2.49
CA THR A 112 8.55 -12.00 -3.61
C THR A 112 7.91 -13.33 -3.19
N LEU A 113 8.64 -14.15 -2.43
CA LEU A 113 8.17 -15.44 -1.95
C LEU A 113 7.02 -15.30 -0.95
N ALA A 114 7.08 -14.33 -0.03
CA ALA A 114 5.99 -14.01 0.88
C ALA A 114 4.71 -13.64 0.13
N ASN A 115 4.85 -12.78 -0.89
CA ASN A 115 3.74 -12.39 -1.73
C ASN A 115 3.10 -13.57 -2.48
N ILE A 116 3.90 -14.53 -2.95
CA ILE A 116 3.45 -15.76 -3.61
C ILE A 116 2.79 -16.72 -2.61
N PHE A 117 3.35 -16.86 -1.41
CA PHE A 117 2.74 -17.63 -0.33
C PHE A 117 1.33 -17.10 -0.02
N MET A 118 1.22 -15.77 0.13
CA MET A 118 -0.05 -15.11 0.40
C MET A 118 -1.04 -15.23 -0.75
N TRP A 119 -0.59 -15.21 -2.01
CA TRP A 119 -1.44 -15.48 -3.18
C TRP A 119 -2.16 -16.84 -3.08
N LYS A 120 -1.50 -17.88 -2.57
CA LYS A 120 -2.15 -19.18 -2.37
C LYS A 120 -3.07 -19.15 -1.15
N TRP A 121 -2.59 -18.62 -0.03
CA TRP A 121 -3.36 -18.56 1.21
C TRP A 121 -4.67 -17.78 1.02
N GLU A 122 -4.63 -16.60 0.41
CA GLU A 122 -5.82 -15.74 0.23
C GLU A 122 -6.89 -16.41 -0.65
N ARG A 123 -6.46 -17.22 -1.63
CA ARG A 123 -7.33 -18.01 -2.52
C ARG A 123 -7.99 -19.20 -1.83
N GLN A 124 -7.44 -19.66 -0.71
CA GLN A 124 -7.99 -20.78 0.06
C GLN A 124 -8.80 -20.30 1.28
N THR A 125 -8.62 -19.05 1.71
CA THR A 125 -9.24 -18.51 2.92
C THR A 125 -10.26 -17.41 2.62
N ILE A 126 -9.79 -16.21 2.28
CA ILE A 126 -10.60 -14.99 2.22
C ILE A 126 -11.37 -14.90 0.90
N LEU A 127 -10.69 -15.06 -0.25
CA LEU A 127 -11.30 -14.83 -1.56
C LEU A 127 -12.54 -15.68 -1.84
N PRO A 128 -12.61 -16.97 -1.47
CA PRO A 128 -13.82 -17.78 -1.66
C PRO A 128 -15.02 -17.35 -0.80
N LYS A 129 -14.79 -16.55 0.24
CA LYS A 129 -15.82 -16.07 1.17
C LYS A 129 -16.36 -14.70 0.80
N LEU A 130 -15.65 -13.96 -0.05
CA LEU A 130 -16.09 -12.65 -0.52
C LEU A 130 -17.20 -12.80 -1.54
N ALA A 131 -18.26 -12.01 -1.37
CA ALA A 131 -19.24 -11.85 -2.42
C ALA A 131 -18.59 -11.19 -3.65
N SER A 132 -19.11 -11.49 -4.84
CA SER A 132 -18.50 -11.08 -6.13
C SER A 132 -18.33 -9.57 -6.32
N HIS A 133 -18.98 -8.77 -5.49
CA HIS A 133 -18.99 -7.32 -5.55
C HIS A 133 -18.05 -6.67 -4.54
N GLU A 134 -17.59 -7.41 -3.52
CA GLU A 134 -16.70 -6.86 -2.49
C GLU A 134 -15.34 -6.48 -3.06
N LEU A 135 -14.81 -5.36 -2.58
CA LEU A 135 -13.46 -4.94 -2.89
C LEU A 135 -12.47 -5.73 -2.01
N TYR A 136 -11.43 -6.28 -2.62
CA TYR A 136 -10.29 -6.88 -1.92
C TYR A 136 -8.99 -6.35 -2.49
N GLY A 137 -8.04 -6.05 -1.63
CA GLY A 137 -6.71 -5.71 -2.04
C GLY A 137 -5.68 -5.88 -0.93
N ARG A 138 -4.46 -6.23 -1.32
CA ARG A 138 -3.34 -6.45 -0.42
C ARG A 138 -2.16 -5.55 -0.81
N TYR A 139 -1.62 -4.84 0.17
CA TYR A 139 -0.33 -4.18 0.10
C TYR A 139 0.65 -4.99 0.94
N ILE A 140 1.40 -5.89 0.31
CA ILE A 140 2.39 -6.72 0.99
C ILE A 140 1.76 -7.58 2.12
N ASP A 141 1.92 -7.21 3.38
CA ASP A 141 1.41 -7.84 4.61
C ASP A 141 0.09 -7.20 5.09
N ASP A 142 -0.18 -5.96 4.69
CA ASP A 142 -1.44 -5.27 4.96
C ASP A 142 -2.54 -5.70 3.96
N VAL A 143 -3.66 -6.20 4.45
CA VAL A 143 -4.84 -6.54 3.65
C VAL A 143 -5.99 -5.59 3.96
N PHE A 144 -6.74 -5.21 2.91
CA PHE A 144 -7.97 -4.44 2.99
C PHE A 144 -9.08 -5.14 2.20
N PHE A 145 -10.29 -5.18 2.76
CA PHE A 145 -11.48 -5.51 1.99
C PHE A 145 -12.74 -4.88 2.55
N THR A 146 -13.77 -4.76 1.71
CA THR A 146 -15.11 -4.32 2.12
C THR A 146 -15.99 -5.50 2.50
N TRP A 147 -17.02 -5.25 3.30
CA TRP A 147 -17.98 -6.27 3.69
C TRP A 147 -19.38 -5.68 3.93
N ASN A 148 -20.38 -6.23 3.24
CA ASN A 148 -21.77 -5.79 3.31
C ASN A 148 -22.69 -6.74 4.10
N GLU A 149 -22.18 -7.87 4.62
CA GLU A 149 -22.95 -8.74 5.51
C GLU A 149 -22.74 -8.36 6.99
N SER A 150 -23.20 -9.22 7.91
CA SER A 150 -23.09 -8.95 9.35
C SER A 150 -21.64 -9.01 9.84
N GLU A 151 -21.35 -8.24 10.90
CA GLU A 151 -20.04 -8.21 11.55
C GLU A 151 -19.65 -9.58 12.11
N GLU A 152 -20.63 -10.33 12.64
CA GLU A 152 -20.40 -11.68 13.17
C GLU A 152 -19.97 -12.65 12.07
N ASN A 153 -20.51 -12.51 10.85
CA ASN A 153 -20.12 -13.36 9.72
C ASN A 153 -18.66 -13.12 9.34
N VAL A 154 -18.25 -11.86 9.16
CA VAL A 154 -16.85 -11.57 8.79
C VAL A 154 -15.89 -11.96 9.90
N GLN A 155 -16.29 -11.83 11.17
CA GLN A 155 -15.48 -12.29 12.28
C GLN A 155 -15.26 -13.82 12.22
N GLN A 156 -16.29 -14.61 11.91
CA GLN A 156 -16.13 -16.06 11.71
C GLN A 156 -15.19 -16.39 10.54
N VAL A 157 -15.27 -15.64 9.44
CA VAL A 157 -14.37 -15.79 8.28
C VAL A 157 -12.93 -15.52 8.69
N LEU A 158 -12.66 -14.43 9.42
CA LEU A 158 -11.33 -14.06 9.88
C LEU A 158 -10.78 -15.06 10.91
N GLU A 159 -11.61 -15.54 11.85
CA GLU A 159 -11.21 -16.56 12.82
C GLU A 159 -10.87 -17.90 12.15
N ALA A 160 -11.64 -18.30 11.13
CA ALA A 160 -11.34 -19.49 10.34
C ALA A 160 -10.03 -19.31 9.56
N ALA A 161 -9.82 -18.14 8.94
CA ALA A 161 -8.58 -17.81 8.24
C ALA A 161 -7.35 -17.81 9.17
N ASN A 162 -7.49 -17.30 10.39
CA ASN A 162 -6.42 -17.25 11.41
C ASN A 162 -6.06 -18.65 11.98
N LYS A 163 -6.97 -19.62 11.83
CA LYS A 163 -6.76 -21.04 12.19
C LYS A 163 -6.28 -21.89 11.01
N PHE A 164 -6.37 -21.38 9.79
CA PHE A 164 -6.10 -22.14 8.56
C PHE A 164 -4.65 -22.63 8.47
N HIS A 165 -3.68 -21.79 8.88
CA HIS A 165 -2.26 -22.12 8.78
C HIS A 165 -1.53 -21.80 10.10
N PRO A 166 -0.74 -22.72 10.68
CA PRO A 166 -0.11 -22.54 12.00
C PRO A 166 0.83 -21.33 12.07
N ASN A 167 1.50 -21.01 10.96
CA ASN A 167 2.48 -19.92 10.87
C ASN A 167 1.90 -18.57 10.44
N ILE A 168 0.61 -18.52 10.10
CA ILE A 168 -0.06 -17.27 9.73
C ILE A 168 -0.90 -16.82 10.92
N LYS A 169 -0.67 -15.57 11.34
CA LYS A 169 -1.44 -14.92 12.39
C LYS A 169 -1.92 -13.57 11.88
N LEU A 170 -3.20 -13.34 12.06
CA LEU A 170 -3.88 -12.13 11.62
C LEU A 170 -4.10 -11.22 12.83
N ASP A 171 -3.67 -9.97 12.71
CA ASP A 171 -4.09 -8.87 13.58
C ASP A 171 -5.09 -8.02 12.80
N TYR A 172 -6.38 -8.14 13.13
CA TYR A 172 -7.46 -7.59 12.31
C TYR A 172 -8.29 -6.54 13.03
N HIS A 173 -8.81 -5.61 12.24
CA HIS A 173 -9.75 -4.58 12.66
C HIS A 173 -10.96 -4.59 11.72
N ILE A 174 -12.15 -4.48 12.31
CA ILE A 174 -13.42 -4.36 11.59
C ILE A 174 -14.05 -3.04 12.03
N GLY A 175 -14.60 -2.27 11.09
CA GLY A 175 -15.36 -1.10 11.46
C GLY A 175 -15.73 -0.21 10.30
N LYS A 176 -16.54 0.81 10.61
CA LYS A 176 -16.89 1.86 9.65
C LYS A 176 -15.82 2.92 9.51
N SER A 177 -14.83 2.97 10.41
CA SER A 177 -13.72 3.92 10.33
C SER A 177 -12.41 3.19 10.61
N ILE A 178 -11.55 3.03 9.60
CA ILE A 178 -10.33 2.24 9.71
C ILE A 178 -9.17 2.90 8.96
N PRO A 179 -7.96 2.88 9.54
CA PRO A 179 -6.75 3.23 8.81
C PRO A 179 -6.29 2.07 7.93
N PHE A 180 -5.84 2.40 6.72
CA PHE A 180 -5.09 1.49 5.87
C PHE A 180 -3.95 2.25 5.19
N LEU A 181 -2.72 1.73 5.32
CA LEU A 181 -1.50 2.43 4.96
C LEU A 181 -1.45 3.81 5.62
N ASP A 182 -1.65 4.86 4.82
CA ASP A 182 -1.54 6.25 5.19
C ASP A 182 -2.83 7.05 4.98
N VAL A 183 -3.95 6.33 4.81
CA VAL A 183 -5.30 6.87 4.63
C VAL A 183 -6.21 6.38 5.76
N LEU A 184 -6.98 7.28 6.34
CA LEU A 184 -8.10 6.96 7.23
C LEU A 184 -9.37 6.99 6.41
N LEU A 185 -10.05 5.85 6.32
CA LEU A 185 -11.33 5.71 5.63
C LEU A 185 -12.45 5.71 6.65
N THR A 186 -13.55 6.41 6.36
CA THR A 186 -14.74 6.42 7.20
C THR A 186 -16.01 6.36 6.35
N ASN A 187 -16.91 5.44 6.67
CA ASN A 187 -18.24 5.32 6.11
C ASN A 187 -19.23 6.15 6.96
N ASN A 188 -19.57 7.34 6.49
CA ASN A 188 -20.56 8.22 7.10
C ASN A 188 -21.95 7.91 6.56
N ASN A 189 -22.52 6.77 6.95
CA ASN A 189 -23.87 6.34 6.56
C ASN A 189 -24.09 6.26 5.03
N GLY A 190 -23.16 5.65 4.31
CA GLY A 190 -23.21 5.48 2.86
C GLY A 190 -22.44 6.55 2.10
N ILE A 191 -21.78 7.48 2.79
CA ILE A 191 -20.89 8.48 2.20
C ILE A 191 -19.46 8.19 2.64
N LEU A 192 -18.58 7.85 1.69
CA LEU A 192 -17.16 7.64 1.95
C LEU A 192 -16.49 8.99 2.23
N SER A 193 -15.87 9.11 3.39
CA SER A 193 -14.90 10.16 3.69
C SER A 193 -13.50 9.58 3.87
N SER A 194 -12.50 10.37 3.52
CA SER A 194 -11.09 10.01 3.65
C SER A 194 -10.28 11.17 4.22
N SER A 195 -9.21 10.85 4.93
CA SER A 195 -8.21 11.81 5.40
C SER A 195 -6.84 11.16 5.52
N ILE A 196 -5.79 11.95 5.76
CA ILE A 196 -4.47 11.38 6.07
C ILE A 196 -4.54 10.70 7.44
N TYR A 197 -4.11 9.43 7.50
CA TYR A 197 -3.93 8.76 8.78
C TYR A 197 -2.56 9.12 9.38
N HIS A 198 -2.58 9.64 10.60
CA HIS A 198 -1.38 9.88 11.41
C HIS A 198 -1.36 8.88 12.56
N LYS A 199 -0.38 7.96 12.56
CA LYS A 199 -0.21 7.01 13.67
C LYS A 199 0.00 7.79 14.98
N PRO A 200 -0.73 7.48 16.07
CA PRO A 200 -0.58 8.20 17.34
C PRO A 200 0.84 8.15 17.91
N SER A 201 1.59 7.09 17.62
CA SER A 201 2.98 6.90 18.02
C SER A 201 4.01 7.52 17.06
N ALA A 202 3.59 8.06 15.92
CA ALA A 202 4.52 8.66 14.96
C ALA A 202 5.02 10.00 15.50
N GLU A 203 6.33 10.11 15.71
CA GLU A 203 6.96 11.38 15.98
C GLU A 203 6.85 12.30 14.75
N PRO A 204 6.67 13.61 14.92
CA PRO A 204 6.55 14.57 13.84
C PRO A 204 7.91 14.87 13.21
N LEU A 205 8.63 13.83 12.77
CA LEU A 205 9.96 13.94 12.19
C LEU A 205 9.89 13.77 10.67
N VAL A 206 10.50 14.72 9.98
CA VAL A 206 10.88 14.60 8.57
C VAL A 206 12.37 14.94 8.46
N VAL A 207 12.93 14.87 7.25
CA VAL A 207 14.33 15.27 7.04
C VAL A 207 14.52 16.71 7.50
N SER A 208 15.28 16.92 8.58
CA SER A 208 15.53 18.26 9.13
C SER A 208 16.19 19.16 8.09
N PHE A 209 15.71 20.39 7.94
CA PHE A 209 16.29 21.35 7.00
C PHE A 209 17.75 21.72 7.31
N MET A 210 18.21 21.43 8.52
CA MET A 210 19.60 21.64 8.96
C MET A 210 20.54 20.51 8.55
N SER A 211 20.01 19.42 7.97
CA SER A 211 20.83 18.33 7.47
C SER A 211 21.47 18.66 6.12
N ASP A 212 22.55 17.97 5.76
CA ASP A 212 23.30 18.19 4.52
C ASP A 212 22.72 17.43 3.30
N HIS A 213 21.39 17.37 3.22
CA HIS A 213 20.73 16.72 2.08
C HIS A 213 20.65 17.67 0.87
N PRO A 214 20.69 17.15 -0.36
CA PRO A 214 20.46 17.96 -1.55
C PRO A 214 19.11 18.70 -1.52
N ARG A 215 19.06 19.91 -2.10
CA ARG A 215 17.86 20.78 -2.09
C ARG A 215 16.59 20.11 -2.64
N HIS A 216 16.74 19.19 -3.58
CA HIS A 216 15.60 18.46 -4.15
C HIS A 216 14.93 17.53 -3.12
N VAL A 217 15.65 17.01 -2.12
CA VAL A 217 15.09 16.17 -1.05
C VAL A 217 14.10 16.98 -0.22
N PHE A 218 14.50 18.18 0.22
CA PHE A 218 13.62 19.07 0.98
C PHE A 218 12.37 19.47 0.18
N ARG A 219 12.53 19.74 -1.12
CA ARG A 219 11.40 20.01 -2.02
C ARG A 219 10.45 18.81 -2.10
N ASN A 220 11.00 17.60 -2.27
CA ASN A 220 10.22 16.38 -2.38
C ASN A 220 9.45 16.04 -1.11
N VAL A 221 10.01 16.33 0.08
CA VAL A 221 9.28 16.19 1.36
C VAL A 221 8.01 17.04 1.34
N VAL A 222 8.12 18.33 1.00
CA VAL A 222 6.96 19.24 0.94
C VAL A 222 5.96 18.80 -0.14
N GLN A 223 6.46 18.51 -1.35
CA GLN A 223 5.63 18.11 -2.49
C GLN A 223 4.84 16.84 -2.20
N THR A 224 5.49 15.81 -1.65
CA THR A 224 4.84 14.53 -1.33
C THR A 224 3.77 14.71 -0.24
N ALA A 225 4.03 15.52 0.78
CA ALA A 225 3.05 15.81 1.82
C ALA A 225 1.82 16.54 1.25
N LEU A 226 2.02 17.55 0.41
CA LEU A 226 0.92 18.30 -0.22
C LEU A 226 0.11 17.43 -1.21
N MET A 227 0.78 16.60 -2.02
CA MET A 227 0.11 15.66 -2.93
C MET A 227 -0.80 14.71 -2.15
N ARG A 228 -0.32 14.14 -1.05
CA ARG A 228 -1.09 13.24 -0.18
C ARG A 228 -2.25 13.96 0.48
N ALA A 229 -2.04 15.19 0.99
CA ALA A 229 -3.10 15.98 1.61
C ALA A 229 -4.26 16.22 0.64
N VAL A 230 -3.95 16.62 -0.60
CA VAL A 230 -4.99 16.85 -1.60
C VAL A 230 -5.71 15.56 -1.99
N ARG A 231 -4.97 14.47 -2.24
CA ARG A 231 -5.57 13.20 -2.68
C ARG A 231 -6.48 12.60 -1.59
N TYR A 232 -6.00 12.59 -0.36
CA TYR A 232 -6.63 11.81 0.70
C TYR A 232 -7.69 12.57 1.47
N SER A 233 -7.68 13.90 1.49
CA SER A 233 -8.72 14.66 2.18
C SER A 233 -9.99 14.71 1.34
N SER A 234 -11.09 14.11 1.81
CA SER A 234 -12.35 14.10 1.04
C SER A 234 -13.06 15.44 1.01
N THR A 235 -12.84 16.32 2.01
CA THR A 235 -13.46 17.65 2.08
C THR A 235 -12.43 18.76 2.19
N PHE A 236 -12.85 19.99 1.89
CA PHE A 236 -11.98 21.16 1.95
C PHE A 236 -11.55 21.49 3.40
N GLU A 237 -12.40 21.24 4.39
CA GLU A 237 -12.11 21.45 5.81
C GLU A 237 -11.01 20.51 6.29
N VAL A 238 -11.13 19.22 5.96
CA VAL A 238 -10.14 18.19 6.29
C VAL A 238 -8.80 18.53 5.63
N PHE A 239 -8.82 18.95 4.37
CA PHE A 239 -7.63 19.40 3.66
C PHE A 239 -6.96 20.61 4.33
N ASN A 240 -7.73 21.62 4.72
CA ASN A 240 -7.20 22.81 5.39
C ASN A 240 -6.60 22.48 6.77
N TYR A 241 -7.20 21.53 7.49
CA TYR A 241 -6.63 21.04 8.74
C TYR A 241 -5.28 20.37 8.49
N GLU A 242 -5.19 19.50 7.49
CA GLU A 242 -3.94 18.82 7.13
C GLU A 242 -2.87 19.81 6.64
N LEU A 243 -3.25 20.83 5.87
CA LEU A 243 -2.34 21.87 5.39
C LEU A 243 -1.69 22.64 6.56
N ARG A 244 -2.44 22.89 7.63
CA ARG A 244 -1.89 23.49 8.87
C ARG A 244 -0.94 22.54 9.56
N ARG A 245 -1.28 21.25 9.67
CA ARG A 245 -0.40 20.22 10.24
C ARG A 245 0.92 20.13 9.50
N ILE A 246 0.90 20.10 8.16
CA ILE A 246 2.12 20.06 7.33
C ILE A 246 3.00 21.29 7.59
N ARG A 247 2.42 22.49 7.68
CA ARG A 247 3.20 23.71 8.01
C ARG A 247 3.88 23.58 9.37
N LEU A 248 3.16 23.15 10.39
CA LEU A 248 3.71 22.97 11.75
C LEU A 248 4.81 21.90 11.76
N LEU A 249 4.61 20.78 11.05
CA LEU A 249 5.60 19.72 10.89
C LEU A 249 6.89 20.25 10.26
N LEU A 250 6.81 21.03 9.19
CA LEU A 250 7.98 21.58 8.51
C LEU A 250 8.71 22.61 9.40
N LEU A 251 7.97 23.48 10.08
CA LEU A 251 8.56 24.44 11.02
C LEU A 251 9.28 23.72 12.17
N TYR A 252 8.68 22.67 12.72
CA TYR A 252 9.28 21.83 13.76
C TYR A 252 10.60 21.20 13.28
N ASN A 253 10.68 20.81 12.01
CA ASN A 253 11.87 20.25 11.39
C ASN A 253 12.80 21.33 10.78
N SER A 254 12.75 22.55 11.32
CA SER A 254 13.65 23.68 11.00
C SER A 254 13.56 24.24 9.57
N TYR A 255 12.49 23.94 8.82
CA TYR A 255 12.30 24.56 7.50
C TYR A 255 11.99 26.06 7.66
N PRO A 256 12.71 26.98 6.97
CA PRO A 256 12.44 28.41 7.05
C PRO A 256 11.03 28.74 6.53
N LEU A 257 10.32 29.63 7.21
CA LEU A 257 8.95 30.02 6.85
C LEU A 257 8.83 30.51 5.39
N ASN A 258 9.80 31.30 4.93
CA ASN A 258 9.85 31.78 3.54
C ASN A 258 9.98 30.63 2.54
N TYR A 259 10.75 29.59 2.88
CA TYR A 259 10.89 28.40 2.04
C TYR A 259 9.58 27.61 1.99
N ILE A 260 8.92 27.40 3.14
CA ILE A 260 7.63 26.72 3.22
C ILE A 260 6.59 27.43 2.34
N ASN A 261 6.45 28.75 2.53
CA ASN A 261 5.48 29.56 1.77
C ASN A 261 5.75 29.49 0.26
N GLU A 262 7.02 29.57 -0.15
CA GLU A 262 7.40 29.48 -1.55
C GLU A 262 7.11 28.09 -2.14
N GLN A 263 7.40 27.00 -1.41
CA GLN A 263 7.11 25.64 -1.91
C GLN A 263 5.61 25.38 -2.02
N PHE A 264 4.81 25.86 -1.06
CA PHE A 264 3.34 25.75 -1.12
C PHE A 264 2.81 26.52 -2.33
N ARG A 265 3.28 27.77 -2.53
CA ARG A 265 2.91 28.59 -3.67
C ARG A 265 3.24 27.90 -4.99
N ARG A 266 4.46 27.38 -5.14
CA ARG A 266 4.88 26.63 -6.34
C ARG A 266 3.99 25.43 -6.60
N PHE A 267 3.75 24.60 -5.58
CA PHE A 267 2.89 23.42 -5.70
C PHE A 267 1.52 23.79 -6.30
N PHE A 268 0.82 24.76 -5.72
CA PHE A 268 -0.51 25.12 -6.20
C PHE A 268 -0.49 25.77 -7.58
N LEU A 269 0.54 26.53 -7.94
CA LEU A 269 0.70 27.10 -9.28
C LEU A 269 1.01 26.04 -10.35
N ASP A 270 1.78 25.01 -10.02
CA ASP A 270 2.10 23.92 -10.95
C ASP A 270 0.83 23.17 -11.38
N PHE A 271 -0.21 23.14 -10.53
CA PHE A 271 -1.46 22.44 -10.82
C PHE A 271 -2.65 23.34 -11.20
N MET A 272 -2.67 24.61 -10.81
CA MET A 272 -3.72 25.56 -11.16
C MET A 272 -3.22 26.53 -12.24
N SER A 273 -3.77 26.42 -13.44
CA SER A 273 -3.41 27.19 -14.64
C SER A 273 -3.70 28.71 -14.57
N SER A 274 -3.81 29.31 -13.38
CA SER A 274 -4.32 30.66 -13.17
C SER A 274 -3.21 31.63 -12.76
N SER A 275 -3.02 32.66 -13.58
CA SER A 275 -1.96 33.68 -13.49
C SER A 275 -2.07 34.71 -12.33
N SER A 276 -2.89 34.46 -11.29
CA SER A 276 -3.08 35.45 -10.21
C SER A 276 -2.20 35.14 -9.01
N ALA A 277 -1.06 35.83 -8.93
CA ALA A 277 -0.28 35.98 -7.71
C ALA A 277 -1.15 36.62 -6.60
N LEU A 278 -0.94 36.15 -5.35
CA LEU A 278 -1.31 36.80 -4.07
C LEU A 278 -2.64 36.45 -3.36
N LEU A 279 -3.42 35.45 -3.77
CA LEU A 279 -4.49 34.90 -2.90
C LEU A 279 -4.01 33.65 -2.14
N PRO A 280 -4.59 33.29 -0.98
CA PRO A 280 -4.40 31.94 -0.45
C PRO A 280 -4.85 30.97 -1.54
N LEU A 281 -3.90 30.24 -2.14
CA LEU A 281 -4.07 29.69 -3.48
C LEU A 281 -5.27 28.74 -3.61
N ILE A 282 -5.77 28.19 -2.50
CA ILE A 282 -7.09 27.55 -2.44
C ILE A 282 -7.89 28.28 -1.36
N ASP A 283 -8.73 29.21 -1.80
CA ASP A 283 -9.56 30.06 -0.96
C ASP A 283 -11.01 29.55 -0.84
N ASN A 284 -11.39 28.57 -1.69
CA ASN A 284 -12.72 28.00 -1.69
C ASN A 284 -12.73 26.51 -2.05
N GLU A 285 -13.82 25.87 -1.66
CA GLU A 285 -14.08 24.44 -1.81
C GLU A 285 -14.13 23.98 -3.28
N ASN A 286 -14.67 24.79 -4.19
CA ASN A 286 -14.76 24.45 -5.61
C ASN A 286 -13.37 24.28 -6.25
N ARG A 287 -12.44 25.21 -5.99
CA ARG A 287 -11.06 25.12 -6.48
C ARG A 287 -10.34 23.91 -5.92
N TYR A 288 -10.58 23.59 -4.65
CA TYR A 288 -10.04 22.40 -4.01
C TYR A 288 -10.49 21.13 -4.73
N PHE A 289 -11.79 20.98 -4.99
CA PHE A 289 -12.31 19.79 -5.66
C PHE A 289 -11.77 19.63 -7.08
N VAL A 290 -11.65 20.71 -7.85
CA VAL A 290 -11.03 20.66 -9.19
C VAL A 290 -9.58 20.16 -9.11
N LEU A 291 -8.79 20.68 -8.16
CA LEU A 291 -7.42 20.22 -7.95
C LEU A 291 -7.37 18.75 -7.53
N ARG A 292 -8.22 18.35 -6.58
CA ARG A 292 -8.29 16.97 -6.08
C ARG A 292 -8.62 15.99 -7.20
N GLN A 293 -9.62 16.28 -8.02
CA GLN A 293 -9.98 15.43 -9.16
C GLN A 293 -8.83 15.31 -10.16
N LYS A 294 -8.14 16.42 -10.45
CA LYS A 294 -6.95 16.41 -11.31
C LYS A 294 -5.83 15.52 -10.75
N LEU A 295 -5.61 15.53 -9.44
CA LEU A 295 -4.55 14.74 -8.80
C LEU A 295 -4.90 13.27 -8.58
N LEU A 296 -6.18 12.94 -8.39
CA LEU A 296 -6.67 11.55 -8.36
C LEU A 296 -6.56 10.90 -9.73
N ALA A 297 -6.86 11.63 -10.81
CA ALA A 297 -6.72 11.13 -12.17
C ALA A 297 -5.26 10.87 -12.61
N GLN A 298 -4.27 11.37 -11.85
CA GLN A 298 -2.85 11.16 -12.15
C GLN A 298 -2.30 9.97 -11.35
N PRO A 299 -1.64 9.00 -12.01
CA PRO A 299 -1.01 7.89 -11.28
C PRO A 299 0.11 8.41 -10.38
N THR A 300 0.34 7.71 -9.27
CA THR A 300 1.48 7.95 -8.41
C THR A 300 2.77 7.45 -9.08
N ALA A 301 3.93 7.90 -8.58
CA ALA A 301 5.21 7.38 -9.06
C ALA A 301 5.33 5.86 -8.82
N LYS A 302 4.77 5.36 -7.70
CA LYS A 302 4.73 3.93 -7.39
C LYS A 302 3.84 3.16 -8.37
N GLN A 303 2.63 3.66 -8.63
CA GLN A 303 1.72 3.04 -9.62
C GLN A 303 2.39 3.00 -11.01
N THR A 304 2.98 4.11 -11.44
CA THR A 304 3.71 4.19 -12.72
C THR A 304 4.86 3.18 -12.80
N GLN A 305 5.63 3.01 -11.72
CA GLN A 305 6.73 2.05 -11.67
C GLN A 305 6.23 0.60 -11.73
N VAL A 306 5.15 0.28 -11.00
CA VAL A 306 4.53 -1.04 -11.01
C VAL A 306 4.00 -1.35 -12.41
N ASP A 307 3.30 -0.42 -13.05
CA ASP A 307 2.73 -0.60 -14.39
C ASP A 307 3.83 -0.77 -15.45
N GLN A 308 4.91 0.02 -15.39
CA GLN A 308 6.07 -0.15 -16.26
C GLN A 308 6.77 -1.51 -16.05
N SER A 309 6.88 -1.96 -14.81
CA SER A 309 7.48 -3.28 -14.50
C SER A 309 6.63 -4.43 -15.02
N ALA A 310 5.30 -4.29 -15.01
CA ALA A 310 4.38 -5.27 -15.58
C ALA A 310 4.47 -5.30 -17.12
N ALA A 311 4.59 -4.12 -17.75
CA ALA A 311 4.67 -3.99 -19.21
C ALA A 311 5.98 -4.55 -19.81
N ARG A 312 7.14 -4.33 -19.17
CA ARG A 312 8.44 -4.80 -19.67
C ARG A 312 8.53 -6.33 -19.80
N VAL A 313 7.84 -7.08 -18.94
CA VAL A 313 7.83 -8.55 -18.98
C VAL A 313 6.97 -9.08 -20.14
N SER A 314 6.04 -8.29 -20.68
CA SER A 314 5.20 -8.68 -21.82
C SER A 314 5.99 -8.75 -23.13
N LEU A 315 7.09 -8.01 -23.25
CA LEU A 315 7.94 -8.00 -24.44
C LEU A 315 8.90 -9.20 -24.51
N VAL A 316 9.24 -9.79 -23.36
CA VAL A 316 10.20 -10.92 -23.28
C VAL A 316 9.54 -12.27 -23.59
N ASN A 317 8.22 -12.37 -23.53
CA ASN A 317 7.48 -13.61 -23.78
C ASN A 317 6.95 -13.72 -25.23
N HIS A 318 7.34 -12.81 -26.13
CA HIS A 318 6.89 -12.78 -27.52
C HIS A 318 7.99 -13.00 -28.57
N ASP A 319 9.21 -13.34 -28.14
CA ASP A 319 10.32 -13.69 -29.04
C ASP A 319 10.74 -15.16 -28.90
#